data_AF-A0A7V4UHA4-F1
#
_entry.id   AF-A0A7V4UHA4-F1
#
_cell.length_a   1.000
_cell.length_b   1.000
_cell.length_c   1.000
_cell.angle_alpha   90.00
_cell.angle_beta   90.00
_cell.angle_gamma   90.00
#
_symmetry.space_group_name_H-M   'P 1'
#
loop_
_entity.id
_entity.type
_entity.pdbx_description
1 polymer ?
#
loop_
_entity_poly.entity_id
_entity_poly.type
_entity_poly.pdbx_seq_one_letter_code
_entity_poly.pdbx_strand_id
1 'polypeptide(L)'
;MPSPTDISVVLDQLARGPVLVRQVIFEVPVALRKRRPAPGVWSAHEHAVHLPMVQPLFMRRLEQMLRDPSQTIRSYEPSRDEPDDALLKLDLDAEMDRYERERAAMIERLERL
;
A
#
# COMPACT_ATOMS: atom_id res chain seq x y z
N MET A 1 19.82 16.33 -5.94
CA MET A 1 18.85 16.11 -4.86
C MET A 1 17.50 16.61 -5.35
N PRO A 2 16.37 15.96 -5.00
CA PRO A 2 15.04 16.47 -5.34
C PRO A 2 14.87 17.88 -4.78
N SER A 3 14.20 18.76 -5.52
CA SER A 3 13.86 20.09 -5.05
C SER A 3 12.73 20.02 -4.00
N PRO A 4 12.52 21.08 -3.20
CA PRO A 4 11.35 21.16 -2.32
C PRO A 4 10.02 21.00 -3.07
N THR A 5 9.96 21.46 -4.32
CA THR A 5 8.80 21.28 -5.21
C THR A 5 8.61 19.82 -5.60
N ASP A 6 9.68 19.08 -5.88
CA ASP A 6 9.58 17.65 -6.20
C ASP A 6 9.05 16.85 -5.00
N ILE A 7 9.53 17.19 -3.80
CA ILE A 7 9.08 16.56 -2.55
C ILE A 7 7.59 16.85 -2.30
N SER A 8 7.16 18.11 -2.45
CA SER A 8 5.75 18.47 -2.21
C SER A 8 4.79 17.79 -3.19
N VAL A 9 5.20 17.64 -4.47
CA VAL A 9 4.43 16.89 -5.46
C VAL A 9 4.28 15.42 -5.07
N VAL A 10 5.35 14.78 -4.61
CA VAL A 10 5.30 13.38 -4.17
C VAL A 10 4.41 13.22 -2.93
N LEU A 11 4.49 14.13 -1.96
CA LEU A 11 3.64 14.09 -0.77
C LEU A 11 2.15 14.26 -1.12
N ASP A 12 1.82 15.19 -2.02
CA ASP A 12 0.44 15.37 -2.51
C ASP A 12 -0.09 14.12 -3.23
N GLN A 13 0.73 13.49 -4.09
CA GLN A 13 0.34 12.26 -4.78
C GLN A 13 0.10 11.11 -3.79
N LEU A 14 0.98 10.97 -2.79
CA LEU A 14 0.83 9.99 -1.73
C LEU A 14 -0.44 10.23 -0.90
N ALA A 15 -0.80 11.48 -0.64
CA ALA A 15 -2.00 11.86 0.11
C ALA A 15 -3.29 11.51 -0.63
N ARG A 16 -3.33 11.72 -1.94
CA ARG A 16 -4.52 11.45 -2.77
C ARG A 16 -4.72 9.97 -3.09
N GLY A 17 -3.65 9.17 -3.04
CA GLY A 17 -3.66 7.75 -3.42
C GLY A 17 -4.79 6.91 -2.81
N PRO A 18 -5.00 6.91 -1.47
CA PRO A 18 -6.03 6.10 -0.83
C PRO A 18 -7.44 6.36 -1.34
N VAL A 19 -7.82 7.64 -1.49
CA VAL A 19 -9.15 8.03 -1.99
C VAL A 19 -9.35 7.57 -3.43
N LEU A 20 -8.33 7.73 -4.28
CA LEU A 20 -8.39 7.29 -5.68
C LEU A 20 -8.53 5.77 -5.79
N VAL A 21 -7.73 5.01 -5.03
CA VAL A 21 -7.81 3.54 -5.01
C VAL A 21 -9.17 3.10 -4.50
N ARG A 22 -9.68 3.71 -3.43
CA ARG A 22 -11.02 3.43 -2.90
C ARG A 22 -12.07 3.64 -3.99
N GLN A 23 -12.08 4.80 -4.64
CA GLN A 23 -13.05 5.06 -5.71
C GLN A 23 -13.02 3.96 -6.78
N VAL A 24 -11.83 3.64 -7.31
CA VAL A 24 -11.68 2.66 -8.39
C VAL A 24 -12.13 1.27 -7.97
N ILE A 25 -11.77 0.79 -6.76
CA ILE A 25 -12.18 -0.56 -6.33
C ILE A 25 -13.68 -0.66 -6.08
N PHE A 26 -14.33 0.42 -5.64
CA PHE A 26 -15.78 0.44 -5.41
C PHE A 26 -16.59 0.55 -6.71
N GLU A 27 -16.00 1.07 -7.81
CA GLU A 27 -16.61 1.04 -9.15
C GLU A 27 -16.61 -0.37 -9.77
N VAL A 28 -15.72 -1.28 -9.33
CA VAL A 28 -15.74 -2.68 -9.78
C VAL A 28 -17.01 -3.38 -9.26
N PRO A 29 -17.80 -4.06 -10.13
CA PRO A 29 -18.97 -4.81 -9.70
C PRO A 29 -18.63 -5.80 -8.58
N VAL A 30 -19.46 -5.86 -7.53
CA VAL A 30 -19.20 -6.68 -6.34
C VAL A 30 -18.86 -8.14 -6.70
N ALA A 31 -19.61 -8.73 -7.63
CA ALA A 31 -19.40 -10.10 -8.10
C ALA A 31 -18.04 -10.33 -8.80
N LEU A 32 -17.38 -9.26 -9.27
CA LEU A 32 -16.09 -9.32 -9.96
C LEU A 32 -14.91 -8.95 -9.07
N ARG A 33 -15.11 -8.26 -7.94
CA ARG A 33 -14.01 -7.74 -7.09
C ARG A 33 -13.03 -8.84 -6.66
N LYS A 34 -13.54 -10.00 -6.22
CA LYS A 34 -12.73 -11.16 -5.81
C LYS A 34 -12.46 -12.18 -6.92
N ARG A 35 -12.97 -11.94 -8.14
CA ARG A 35 -12.74 -12.86 -9.27
C ARG A 35 -11.34 -12.66 -9.82
N ARG A 36 -10.49 -13.67 -9.67
CA ARG A 36 -9.18 -13.71 -10.34
C ARG A 36 -9.35 -13.89 -11.86
N PRO A 37 -8.64 -13.14 -12.70
CA PRO A 37 -8.78 -13.21 -14.15
C PRO A 37 -8.14 -14.48 -14.75
N ALA A 38 -7.11 -15.03 -14.10
CA ALA A 38 -6.44 -16.27 -14.48
C ALA A 38 -5.77 -16.91 -13.23
N PRO A 39 -5.40 -18.19 -13.27
CA PRO A 39 -4.60 -18.81 -12.21
C PRO A 39 -3.29 -18.05 -11.97
N GLY A 40 -2.97 -17.79 -10.71
CA GLY A 40 -1.77 -17.04 -10.30
C GLY A 40 -1.84 -15.52 -10.53
N VAL A 41 -2.98 -14.98 -10.97
CA VAL A 41 -3.18 -13.53 -11.14
C VAL A 41 -4.14 -13.03 -10.08
N TRP A 42 -3.77 -11.94 -9.40
CA TRP A 42 -4.60 -11.31 -8.39
C TRP A 42 -5.88 -10.70 -8.97
N SER A 43 -6.93 -10.74 -8.15
CA SER A 43 -8.17 -10.00 -8.36
C SER A 43 -8.00 -8.52 -8.01
N ALA A 44 -8.98 -7.70 -8.41
CA ALA A 44 -9.01 -6.28 -8.05
C ALA A 44 -9.01 -6.07 -6.53
N HIS A 45 -9.73 -6.92 -5.79
CA HIS A 45 -9.76 -6.91 -4.33
C HIS A 45 -8.37 -7.13 -3.74
N GLU A 46 -7.66 -8.15 -4.21
CA GLU A 46 -6.32 -8.49 -3.71
C GLU A 46 -5.32 -7.36 -3.96
N HIS A 47 -5.35 -6.75 -5.15
CA HIS A 47 -4.55 -5.56 -5.42
C HIS A 47 -4.85 -4.40 -4.46
N ALA A 48 -6.13 -4.13 -4.18
CA ALA A 48 -6.52 -3.04 -3.30
C ALA A 48 -6.08 -3.28 -1.86
N VAL A 49 -6.40 -4.44 -1.28
CA VAL A 49 -6.10 -4.76 0.13
C VAL A 49 -4.60 -5.02 0.38
N HIS A 50 -3.83 -5.33 -0.66
CA HIS A 50 -2.38 -5.47 -0.53
C HIS A 50 -1.70 -4.16 -0.11
N LEU A 51 -2.18 -3.01 -0.60
CA LEU A 51 -1.57 -1.69 -0.36
C LEU A 51 -1.47 -1.31 1.14
N PRO A 52 -2.56 -1.36 1.94
CA PRO A 52 -2.46 -1.17 3.38
C PRO A 52 -1.74 -2.34 4.08
N MET A 53 -1.86 -3.56 3.58
CA MET A 53 -1.21 -4.71 4.20
C MET A 53 0.33 -4.54 4.27
N VAL A 54 0.98 -4.03 3.21
CA VAL A 54 2.45 -3.83 3.18
C VAL A 54 2.93 -2.55 3.86
N GLN A 55 2.03 -1.66 4.26
CA GLN A 55 2.40 -0.36 4.83
C GLN A 55 3.28 -0.45 6.09
N PRO A 56 3.07 -1.37 7.05
CA PRO A 56 3.99 -1.57 8.17
C PRO A 56 5.41 -1.96 7.73
N LEU A 57 5.55 -2.73 6.64
CA LEU A 57 6.86 -3.10 6.10
C LEU A 57 7.58 -1.87 5.55
N PHE A 58 6.88 -1.00 4.82
CA PHE A 58 7.46 0.26 4.32
C PHE A 58 7.93 1.17 5.45
N MET A 59 7.11 1.36 6.49
CA MET A 59 7.50 2.20 7.63
C MET A 59 8.71 1.64 8.37
N ARG A 60 8.78 0.31 8.57
CA ARG A 60 9.97 -0.31 9.16
C ARG A 60 11.23 -0.07 8.32
N ARG A 61 11.12 -0.15 7.00
CA ARG A 61 12.25 0.10 6.09
C ARG A 61 12.68 1.56 6.10
N LEU A 62 11.75 2.50 6.15
CA LEU A 62 12.07 3.92 6.31
C LEU A 62 12.87 4.16 7.60
N GLU A 63 12.41 3.62 8.73
CA GLU A 63 13.12 3.77 10.01
C GLU A 63 14.47 3.02 10.05
N GLN A 64 14.65 1.97 9.25
CA GLN A 64 15.97 1.35 9.03
C GLN A 64 16.90 2.30 8.28
N MET A 65 16.46 2.84 7.13
CA MET A 65 17.25 3.77 6.32
C MET A 65 17.66 5.04 7.08
N LEU A 66 16.76 5.58 7.90
CA LEU A 66 17.03 6.77 8.72
C LEU A 66 18.02 6.50 9.85
N ARG A 67 18.09 5.26 10.35
CA ARG A 67 19.02 4.86 11.42
C ARG A 67 20.41 4.52 10.86
N ASP A 68 20.45 3.71 9.82
CA ASP A 68 21.67 3.25 9.17
C ASP A 68 21.43 3.06 7.66
N PRO A 69 21.83 4.02 6.82
CA PRO A 69 21.66 3.94 5.38
C PRO A 69 22.41 2.77 4.71
N SER A 70 23.37 2.15 5.40
CA SER A 70 24.13 1.01 4.88
C SER A 70 23.45 -0.34 5.14
N GLN A 71 22.39 -0.37 5.95
CA GLN A 71 21.70 -1.59 6.32
C GLN A 71 20.99 -2.22 5.11
N THR A 72 21.28 -3.49 4.84
CA THR A 72 20.61 -4.26 3.78
C THR A 72 19.12 -4.44 4.07
N ILE A 73 18.29 -4.04 3.11
CA ILE A 73 16.84 -4.26 3.16
C ILE A 73 16.51 -5.64 2.63
N ARG A 74 15.86 -6.46 3.47
CA ARG A 74 15.38 -7.79 3.06
C ARG A 74 14.26 -7.67 2.03
N SER A 75 14.35 -8.43 0.93
CA SER A 75 13.27 -8.55 -0.07
C SER A 75 11.99 -9.12 0.54
N TYR A 76 10.86 -8.73 -0.02
CA TYR A 76 9.54 -9.28 0.28
C TYR A 76 8.81 -9.52 -1.03
N GLU A 77 8.34 -10.73 -1.22
CA GLU A 77 7.62 -11.20 -2.40
C GLU A 77 6.33 -11.88 -1.93
N PRO A 78 5.16 -11.26 -2.15
CA PRO A 78 3.89 -11.77 -1.65
C PRO A 78 3.61 -13.22 -2.08
N SER A 79 3.94 -13.57 -3.32
CA SER A 79 3.78 -14.92 -3.87
C SER A 79 4.66 -15.99 -3.21
N ARG A 80 5.75 -15.58 -2.54
CA ARG A 80 6.64 -16.48 -1.81
C ARG A 80 6.35 -16.47 -0.32
N ASP A 81 6.10 -15.29 0.22
CA ASP A 81 6.15 -15.03 1.66
C ASP A 81 4.77 -15.13 2.33
N GLU A 82 3.68 -15.24 1.56
CA GLU A 82 2.31 -15.37 2.06
C GLU A 82 1.54 -16.54 1.43
N PRO A 83 0.54 -17.10 2.14
CA PRO A 83 -0.41 -18.04 1.53
C PRO A 83 -1.12 -17.40 0.33
N ASP A 84 -1.34 -18.17 -0.73
CA ASP A 84 -1.92 -17.69 -1.98
C ASP A 84 -3.28 -16.98 -1.79
N ASP A 85 -4.10 -17.41 -0.83
CA ASP A 85 -5.44 -16.88 -0.58
C ASP A 85 -5.50 -15.86 0.58
N ALA A 86 -4.36 -15.44 1.14
CA ALA A 86 -4.31 -14.59 2.33
C ALA A 86 -5.07 -13.26 2.13
N LEU A 87 -4.84 -12.60 0.99
CA LEU A 87 -5.46 -11.31 0.65
C LEU A 87 -6.97 -11.44 0.39
N LEU A 88 -7.44 -12.58 -0.12
CA LEU A 88 -8.88 -12.81 -0.37
C LEU A 88 -9.72 -12.84 0.92
N LYS A 89 -9.09 -13.10 2.06
CA LYS A 89 -9.73 -13.19 3.38
C LYS A 89 -9.91 -11.84 4.05
N LEU A 90 -9.26 -10.79 3.55
CA LEU A 90 -9.35 -9.45 4.12
C LEU A 90 -10.69 -8.80 3.80
N ASP A 91 -11.11 -7.90 4.69
CA ASP A 91 -12.30 -7.09 4.50
C ASP A 91 -11.95 -5.82 3.71
N LEU A 92 -12.62 -5.60 2.59
CA LEU A 92 -12.24 -4.52 1.67
C LEU A 92 -12.44 -3.15 2.32
N ASP A 93 -13.58 -2.92 2.96
CA ASP A 93 -13.90 -1.63 3.57
C ASP A 93 -12.93 -1.31 4.71
N ALA A 94 -12.70 -2.27 5.61
CA ALA A 94 -11.76 -2.11 6.72
C ALA A 94 -10.33 -1.82 6.25
N GLU A 95 -9.87 -2.51 5.20
CA GLU A 95 -8.52 -2.27 4.66
C GLU A 95 -8.43 -0.93 3.92
N MET A 96 -9.47 -0.46 3.23
CA MET A 96 -9.48 0.88 2.63
C MET A 96 -9.50 1.99 3.69
N ASP A 97 -10.25 1.81 4.78
CA ASP A 97 -10.20 2.72 5.93
C ASP A 97 -8.81 2.73 6.57
N ARG A 98 -8.19 1.56 6.69
CA ARG A 98 -6.82 1.42 7.19
C ARG A 98 -5.80 2.10 6.27
N TYR A 99 -5.97 1.97 4.95
CA TYR A 99 -5.06 2.57 3.98
C TYR A 99 -5.03 4.09 4.10
N GLU A 100 -6.20 4.71 4.22
CA GLU A 100 -6.33 6.16 4.42
C GLU A 100 -5.63 6.60 5.71
N ARG A 101 -5.94 5.96 6.84
CA ARG A 101 -5.33 6.30 8.14
C ARG A 101 -3.81 6.14 8.14
N GLU A 102 -3.30 5.00 7.68
CA GLU A 102 -1.86 4.74 7.73
C GLU A 102 -1.07 5.58 6.72
N ARG A 103 -1.69 5.95 5.58
CA ARG A 103 -1.07 6.86 4.61
C ARG A 103 -0.99 8.28 5.16
N ALA A 104 -2.05 8.76 5.83
CA ALA A 104 -2.03 10.06 6.51
C ALA A 104 -0.92 10.11 7.58
N ALA A 105 -0.83 9.09 8.43
CA ALA A 105 0.22 8.99 9.44
C ALA A 105 1.65 8.96 8.83
N MET A 106 1.81 8.33 7.66
CA MET A 106 3.09 8.36 6.94
C MET A 106 3.43 9.77 6.44
N ILE A 107 2.47 10.50 5.88
CA ILE A 107 2.72 11.86 5.37
C ILE A 107 3.14 12.77 6.50
N GLU A 108 2.41 12.74 7.63
CA GLU A 108 2.78 13.49 8.83
C GLU A 108 4.21 13.15 9.30
N ARG A 109 4.64 11.88 9.19
CA ARG A 109 6.00 11.47 9.53
C ARG A 109 7.03 12.05 8.57
N LEU A 110 6.74 12.05 7.27
CA LEU A 110 7.63 12.54 6.22
C LEU A 110 7.77 14.06 6.25
N GLU A 111 6.72 14.80 6.58
CA GLU A 111 6.75 16.26 6.73
C GLU A 111 7.61 16.73 7.93
N ARG A 112 7.89 15.83 8.87
CA ARG A 112 8.74 16.08 10.05
C ARG A 112 10.20 15.64 9.86
N LEU A 113 10.56 15.10 8.70
CA LEU A 113 11.95 14.76 8.35
C LEU A 113 12.66 15.96 7.74
#